data_AF-A0AA39FHN1-F1
#
_entry.id   AF-A0AA39FHN1-F1
#
_cell.length_a   1.000
_cell.length_b   1.000
_cell.length_c   1.000
_cell.angle_alpha   90.00
_cell.angle_beta   90.00
_cell.angle_gamma   90.00
#
_symmetry.space_group_name_H-M   'P 1'
#
loop_
_entity.id
_entity.type
_entity.pdbx_description
1 polymer ?
#
loop_
_entity_poly.entity_id
_entity_poly.type
_entity_poly.pdbx_seq_one_letter_code
_entity_poly.pdbx_strand_id
1 'polypeptide(L)'
;MGKLVELGKNLKCLTCEQVLSLENIEKEKILGLNSKLWFRCENFSCVTQVMTGKVHEGNTKSILFYVNSKAVLGSLHAGVGYTALNKILACLNILLMSDTLFKRYEREVGPAIKKAAKESCQRAAEKE
;
A
#
# COMPACT_ATOMS: atom_id res chain seq x y z
N MET A 1 -2.08 -2.50 13.96
CA MET A 1 -0.94 -3.43 13.82
C MET A 1 0.04 -2.80 12.82
N GLY A 2 1.27 -2.51 13.24
CA GLY A 2 2.25 -1.76 12.45
C GLY A 2 2.83 -2.55 11.27
N LYS A 3 3.41 -1.85 10.28
CA LYS A 3 3.96 -2.45 9.04
C LYS A 3 4.97 -3.59 9.31
N LEU A 4 5.85 -3.42 10.30
CA LEU A 4 6.89 -4.40 10.62
C LEU A 4 6.35 -5.73 11.16
N VAL A 5 5.22 -5.70 11.87
CA VAL A 5 4.58 -6.93 12.38
C VAL A 5 4.06 -7.78 11.24
N GLU A 6 3.51 -7.14 10.21
CA GLU A 6 3.05 -7.83 9.01
C GLU A 6 4.21 -8.40 8.19
N LEU A 7 5.29 -7.62 8.03
CA LEU A 7 6.51 -8.11 7.38
C LEU A 7 7.08 -9.34 8.11
N GLY A 8 7.19 -9.28 9.44
CA GLY A 8 7.70 -10.42 10.23
C GLY A 8 6.87 -11.69 10.07
N LYS A 9 5.54 -11.58 9.88
CA LYS A 9 4.68 -12.73 9.56
C LYS A 9 4.95 -13.28 8.16
N ASN A 10 5.20 -12.40 7.20
CA ASN A 10 5.38 -12.75 5.80
C ASN A 10 6.81 -13.20 5.46
N LEU A 11 7.80 -12.94 6.34
CA LEU A 11 9.21 -13.34 6.19
C LEU A 11 9.41 -14.84 6.45
N LYS A 12 8.69 -15.68 5.72
CA LYS A 12 8.82 -17.13 5.78
C LYS A 12 8.97 -17.71 4.39
N CYS A 13 9.83 -18.70 4.27
CA CYS A 13 9.96 -19.48 3.06
C CYS A 13 8.64 -20.21 2.76
N LEU A 14 8.17 -20.17 1.51
CA LEU A 14 6.94 -20.89 1.13
C LEU A 14 7.12 -22.41 1.08
N THR A 15 8.36 -22.90 1.09
CA THR A 15 8.68 -24.33 0.94
C THR A 15 9.04 -24.99 2.27
N CYS A 16 9.91 -24.36 3.07
CA CYS A 16 10.38 -24.93 4.34
C CYS A 16 9.90 -24.18 5.58
N GLU A 17 9.09 -23.13 5.41
CA GLU A 17 8.50 -22.29 6.47
C GLU A 17 9.50 -21.56 7.40
N GLN A 18 10.81 -21.72 7.17
CA GLN A 18 11.84 -21.03 7.94
C GLN A 18 11.80 -19.53 7.71
N VAL A 19 12.20 -18.78 8.74
CA VAL A 19 12.31 -17.33 8.70
C VAL A 19 13.40 -16.94 7.70
N LEU A 20 13.07 -15.99 6.82
CA LEU A 20 14.00 -15.48 5.81
C LEU A 20 14.82 -14.32 6.37
N SER A 21 16.14 -14.33 6.14
CA SER A 21 17.03 -13.22 6.49
C SER A 21 16.84 -12.05 5.53
N LEU A 22 16.82 -10.82 6.07
CA LEU A 22 16.84 -9.56 5.30
C LEU A 22 18.11 -9.39 4.46
N GLU A 23 19.19 -10.08 4.81
CA GLU A 23 20.44 -10.06 4.04
C GLU A 23 20.32 -10.82 2.71
N ASN A 24 19.35 -11.73 2.59
CA ASN A 24 19.15 -12.58 1.41
C ASN A 24 18.12 -12.00 0.42
N ILE A 25 17.91 -10.69 0.44
CA ILE A 25 17.08 -10.00 -0.55
C ILE A 25 17.84 -9.96 -1.88
N GLU A 26 17.29 -10.63 -2.89
CA GLU A 26 17.86 -10.62 -4.24
C GLU A 26 17.32 -9.46 -5.08
N LYS A 27 16.09 -9.06 -4.79
CA LYS A 27 15.37 -8.06 -5.57
C LYS A 27 14.35 -7.33 -4.73
N GLU A 28 14.20 -6.05 -5.02
CA GLU A 28 13.11 -5.22 -4.53
C GLU A 28 12.33 -4.63 -5.71
N LYS A 29 11.01 -4.57 -5.57
CA LYS A 29 10.12 -3.80 -6.44
C LYS A 29 9.28 -2.88 -5.58
N ILE A 30 9.56 -1.59 -5.69
CA ILE A 30 8.80 -0.53 -5.04
C ILE A 30 7.44 -0.38 -5.73
N LEU A 31 6.37 -0.31 -4.94
CA LEU A 31 4.99 -0.14 -5.37
C LEU A 31 4.31 0.90 -4.48
N GLY A 32 4.68 2.17 -4.69
CA GLY A 32 4.22 3.30 -3.87
C GLY A 32 4.91 3.29 -2.51
N LEU A 33 4.13 3.32 -1.43
CA LEU A 33 4.63 3.36 -0.05
C LEU A 33 4.93 1.98 0.55
N ASN A 34 5.13 0.98 -0.30
CA ASN A 34 5.40 -0.41 0.05
C ASN A 34 6.26 -1.09 -1.01
N SER A 35 6.85 -2.22 -0.66
CA SER A 35 7.71 -2.98 -1.54
C SER A 35 7.29 -4.46 -1.63
N LYS A 36 7.65 -5.07 -2.75
CA LYS A 36 7.72 -6.52 -2.90
C LYS A 36 9.19 -6.91 -2.87
N LEU A 37 9.52 -7.89 -2.05
CA LEU A 37 10.87 -8.37 -1.87
C LEU A 37 10.94 -9.83 -2.34
N TRP A 38 12.02 -10.19 -2.99
CA TRP A 38 12.33 -11.57 -3.36
C TRP A 38 13.52 -12.03 -2.54
N PHE A 39 13.33 -13.14 -1.83
CA PHE A 39 14.30 -13.71 -0.91
C PHE A 39 14.77 -15.05 -1.41
N ARG A 40 16.08 -15.28 -1.40
CA ARG A 40 16.62 -16.64 -1.55
C ARG A 40 16.60 -17.35 -0.20
N CYS A 41 15.97 -18.52 -0.15
CA CYS A 41 16.09 -19.40 0.99
C CYS A 41 17.43 -20.15 0.92
N GLU A 42 18.22 -20.10 1.99
CA GLU A 42 19.51 -20.78 2.08
C GLU A 42 19.35 -22.32 2.07
N ASN A 43 18.26 -22.84 2.64
CA ASN A 43 18.08 -24.26 2.86
C ASN A 43 17.61 -25.01 1.59
N PHE A 44 16.74 -24.40 0.78
CA PHE A 44 16.14 -25.03 -0.41
C PHE A 44 16.46 -24.32 -1.73
N SER A 45 17.27 -23.25 -1.71
CA SER A 45 17.61 -22.41 -2.88
C SER A 45 16.40 -21.87 -3.66
N CYS A 46 15.20 -21.91 -3.08
CA CYS A 46 13.98 -21.38 -3.67
C CYS A 46 13.88 -19.87 -3.44
N VAL A 47 13.23 -19.16 -4.37
CA VAL A 47 12.98 -17.72 -4.26
C VAL A 47 11.55 -17.50 -3.78
N THR A 48 11.39 -16.87 -2.61
CA THR A 48 10.07 -16.53 -2.05
C THR A 48 9.79 -15.04 -2.23
N GLN A 49 8.59 -14.72 -2.72
CA GLN A 49 8.11 -13.35 -2.81
C GLN A 49 7.38 -12.95 -1.52
N VAL A 50 7.87 -11.91 -0.86
CA VAL A 50 7.34 -11.41 0.41
C VAL A 50 6.78 -9.99 0.23
N MET A 51 5.59 -9.76 0.78
CA MET A 51 4.95 -8.44 0.83
C MET A 51 5.35 -7.72 2.12
N THR A 52 5.84 -6.48 2.04
CA THR A 52 6.28 -5.71 3.22
C THR A 52 5.15 -5.18 4.09
N GLY A 53 3.90 -5.37 3.70
CA GLY A 53 2.76 -4.92 4.47
C GLY A 53 1.45 -5.51 3.99
N LYS A 54 0.37 -5.12 4.68
CA LYS A 54 -0.94 -5.74 4.51
C LYS A 54 -1.50 -5.45 3.11
N VAL A 55 -2.08 -6.49 2.52
CA VAL A 55 -2.77 -6.41 1.23
C VAL A 55 -4.28 -6.64 1.39
N HIS A 56 -5.07 -6.15 0.43
CA HIS A 56 -6.48 -6.46 0.26
C HIS A 56 -6.79 -6.67 -1.22
N GLU A 57 -7.91 -7.33 -1.48
CA GLU A 57 -8.51 -7.38 -2.81
C GLU A 57 -9.21 -6.05 -3.10
N GLY A 58 -8.85 -5.41 -4.20
CA GLY A 58 -9.52 -4.19 -4.68
C GLY A 58 -10.72 -4.50 -5.58
N ASN A 59 -11.40 -3.45 -6.05
CA ASN A 59 -12.63 -3.55 -6.84
C ASN A 59 -12.52 -4.42 -8.10
N THR A 60 -11.32 -4.55 -8.68
CA THR A 60 -11.06 -5.35 -9.89
C THR A 60 -10.39 -6.70 -9.59
N LYS A 61 -10.62 -7.29 -8.42
CA LYS A 61 -9.92 -8.50 -7.91
C LYS A 61 -8.40 -8.39 -7.84
N SER A 62 -7.89 -7.16 -7.85
CA SER A 62 -6.46 -6.90 -7.89
C SER A 62 -5.91 -6.79 -6.47
N ILE A 63 -4.73 -7.35 -6.21
CA ILE A 63 -4.08 -7.23 -4.90
C ILE A 63 -3.51 -5.82 -4.74
N LEU A 64 -4.01 -5.10 -3.73
CA LEU A 64 -3.66 -3.73 -3.39
C LEU A 64 -3.03 -3.64 -2.00
N PHE A 65 -2.14 -2.67 -1.80
CA PHE A 65 -1.56 -2.42 -0.49
C PHE A 65 -2.41 -1.44 0.31
N TYR A 66 -2.72 -1.79 1.56
CA TYR A 66 -3.52 -0.94 2.44
C TYR A 66 -2.94 0.46 2.61
N VAL A 67 -1.62 0.57 2.75
CA VAL A 67 -0.96 1.87 2.98
C VAL A 67 -1.15 2.82 1.79
N ASN A 68 -1.14 2.31 0.57
CA ASN A 68 -1.34 3.13 -0.62
C ASN A 68 -2.79 3.63 -0.70
N SER A 69 -3.77 2.75 -0.45
CA SER A 69 -5.18 3.17 -0.39
C SER A 69 -5.40 4.22 0.68
N LYS A 70 -4.79 4.06 1.87
CA LYS A 70 -4.90 5.03 2.97
C LYS A 70 -4.20 6.36 2.66
N ALA A 71 -3.03 6.34 2.05
CA ALA A 71 -2.32 7.56 1.68
C ALA A 71 -3.08 8.34 0.61
N VAL A 72 -3.58 7.66 -0.42
CA VAL A 72 -4.38 8.32 -1.47
C VAL A 72 -5.70 8.83 -0.91
N LEU A 73 -6.42 8.02 -0.13
CA LEU A 73 -7.64 8.46 0.56
C LEU A 73 -7.40 9.69 1.43
N GLY A 74 -6.35 9.66 2.26
CA GLY A 74 -6.00 10.78 3.13
C GLY A 74 -5.61 12.03 2.35
N SER A 75 -4.83 11.87 1.27
CA SER A 75 -4.46 12.99 0.41
C SER A 75 -5.69 13.65 -0.22
N LEU A 76 -6.62 12.86 -0.79
CA LEU A 76 -7.83 13.37 -1.41
C LEU A 76 -8.77 14.02 -0.39
N HIS A 77 -8.90 13.43 0.80
CA HIS A 77 -9.66 14.02 1.90
C HIS A 77 -9.10 15.37 2.35
N ALA A 78 -7.78 15.54 2.31
CA ALA A 78 -7.10 16.79 2.63
C ALA A 78 -7.04 17.80 1.46
N GLY A 79 -7.65 17.50 0.30
CA GLY A 79 -7.55 18.33 -0.91
C GLY A 79 -6.15 18.32 -1.56
N VAL A 80 -5.32 17.33 -1.23
CA VAL A 80 -3.95 17.17 -1.71
C VAL A 80 -3.92 16.18 -2.88
N GLY A 81 -3.54 16.68 -4.06
CA GLY A 81 -3.33 15.84 -5.24
C GLY A 81 -1.98 15.13 -5.27
N TYR A 82 -1.79 14.28 -6.29
CA TYR A 82 -0.57 13.51 -6.56
C TYR A 82 0.74 14.29 -6.35
N THR A 83 0.89 15.43 -7.01
CA THR A 83 2.13 16.22 -6.99
C THR A 83 2.46 16.72 -5.58
N ALA A 84 1.46 17.21 -4.86
CA ALA A 84 1.67 17.74 -3.51
C ALA A 84 1.97 16.61 -2.51
N LEU A 85 1.30 15.46 -2.63
CA LEU A 85 1.63 14.27 -1.84
C LEU A 85 3.07 13.83 -2.05
N ASN A 86 3.52 13.71 -3.32
CA ASN A 86 4.89 13.31 -3.61
C ASN A 86 5.94 14.32 -3.13
N LYS A 87 5.66 15.62 -3.14
CA LYS A 87 6.53 16.63 -2.54
C LYS A 87 6.71 16.40 -1.03
N ILE A 88 5.61 16.14 -0.32
CA ILE A 88 5.66 15.83 1.12
C ILE A 88 6.48 14.56 1.37
N LEU A 89 6.23 13.48 0.61
CA LEU A 89 6.96 12.22 0.74
C LEU A 89 8.47 12.39 0.47
N ALA A 90 8.83 13.19 -0.53
CA ALA A 90 10.22 13.50 -0.84
C ALA A 90 10.91 14.23 0.32
N CYS A 91 10.25 15.22 0.94
CA CYS A 91 10.80 15.92 2.11
C CYS A 91 11.03 15.00 3.32
N LEU A 92 10.25 13.93 3.43
CA LEU A 92 10.37 12.93 4.51
C LEU A 92 11.33 11.79 4.15
N ASN A 93 11.95 11.80 2.97
CA ASN A 93 12.75 10.71 2.43
C ASN A 93 12.00 9.36 2.42
N ILE A 94 10.70 9.41 2.09
CA ILE A 94 9.84 8.22 1.94
C ILE A 94 9.69 7.90 0.45
N LEU A 95 9.50 6.62 0.13
CA LEU A 95 9.21 6.13 -1.22
C LEU A 95 8.10 6.95 -1.91
N LEU A 96 8.29 7.27 -3.18
CA LEU A 96 7.33 8.03 -3.97
C LEU A 96 6.32 7.11 -4.67
N MET A 97 5.16 7.67 -4.99
CA MET A 97 4.17 6.99 -5.83
C MET A 97 4.34 7.43 -7.28
N SER A 98 4.15 6.53 -8.25
CA SER A 98 4.01 6.94 -9.65
C SER A 98 2.61 7.53 -9.88
N ASP A 99 2.47 8.42 -10.86
CA ASP A 99 1.16 8.98 -11.21
C ASP A 99 0.14 7.88 -11.58
N THR A 100 0.58 6.90 -12.39
CA THR A 100 -0.23 5.74 -12.76
C THR A 100 -0.73 4.94 -11.56
N LEU A 101 0.11 4.77 -10.53
CA LEU A 101 -0.25 4.06 -9.32
C LEU A 101 -1.21 4.90 -8.48
N PHE A 102 -0.95 6.20 -8.33
CA PHE A 102 -1.84 7.13 -7.64
C PHE A 102 -3.23 7.12 -8.25
N LYS A 103 -3.34 7.27 -9.59
CA LYS A 103 -4.62 7.23 -10.31
C LYS A 103 -5.36 5.92 -10.14
N ARG A 104 -4.65 4.80 -10.06
CA ARG A 104 -5.27 3.51 -9.75
C ARG A 104 -5.91 3.50 -8.36
N TYR A 105 -5.20 3.95 -7.34
CA TYR A 105 -5.73 4.02 -5.97
C TYR A 105 -6.81 5.11 -5.82
N GLU A 106 -6.73 6.21 -6.56
CA GLU A 106 -7.77 7.26 -6.61
C GLU A 106 -9.10 6.68 -7.10
N ARG A 107 -9.07 5.87 -8.18
CA ARG A 107 -10.24 5.16 -8.68
C ARG A 107 -10.77 4.14 -7.68
N GLU A 108 -9.88 3.48 -6.95
CA GLU A 108 -10.26 2.50 -5.92
C GLU A 108 -11.03 3.15 -4.76
N VAL A 109 -10.55 4.28 -4.25
CA VAL A 109 -11.14 4.93 -3.07
C VAL A 109 -12.25 5.93 -3.42
N GLY A 110 -12.32 6.36 -4.68
CA GLY A 110 -13.26 7.36 -5.18
C GLY A 110 -14.73 7.08 -4.85
N PRO A 111 -15.25 5.86 -5.04
CA PRO A 111 -16.63 5.53 -4.68
C PRO A 111 -16.95 5.78 -3.20
N ALA A 112 -16.02 5.42 -2.30
CA ALA A 112 -16.18 5.63 -0.87
C ALA A 112 -16.17 7.12 -0.50
N ILE A 113 -15.27 7.91 -1.12
CA ILE A 113 -15.22 9.37 -0.92
C ILE A 113 -16.52 10.02 -1.38
N LYS A 114 -17.01 9.67 -2.57
CA LYS A 114 -18.27 10.21 -3.12
C LYS A 114 -19.47 9.90 -2.23
N LYS A 115 -19.54 8.66 -1.73
CA LYS A 115 -20.60 8.25 -0.80
C LYS A 115 -20.57 9.08 0.48
N ALA A 116 -19.39 9.19 1.12
CA ALA A 116 -19.22 9.98 2.34
C ALA A 116 -19.55 11.46 2.13
N ALA A 117 -19.16 12.04 0.98
CA ALA A 117 -19.49 13.42 0.64
C ALA A 117 -21.01 13.62 0.49
N LYS A 118 -21.69 12.70 -0.22
CA LYS A 118 -23.15 12.75 -0.40
C LYS A 118 -23.89 12.68 0.94
N GLU A 119 -23.53 11.73 1.80
CA GLU A 119 -24.11 11.59 3.14
C GLU A 119 -23.85 12.82 4.00
N SER A 120 -22.67 13.44 3.87
CA SER A 120 -22.36 14.68 4.57
C SER A 120 -23.25 15.83 4.11
N CYS A 121 -23.45 15.99 2.80
CA CYS A 121 -24.33 17.02 2.25
C CYS A 121 -25.80 16.79 2.65
N GLN A 122 -26.28 15.54 2.63
CA GLN A 122 -27.65 15.21 3.05
C GLN A 122 -27.90 15.57 4.51
N ARG A 123 -26.99 15.19 5.41
CA ARG A 123 -27.09 15.55 6.84
C ARG A 123 -27.01 17.05 7.11
N ALA A 124 -26.34 17.81 6.24
CA ALA A 124 -26.29 19.26 6.35
C ALA A 124 -27.63 19.87 5.95
N ALA A 125 -28.19 19.43 4.82
CA ALA A 125 -29.49 19.91 4.33
C ALA A 125 -30.67 19.56 5.25
N GLU A 126 -30.60 18.44 5.98
CA GLU A 126 -31.63 18.06 6.98
C GLU A 126 -31.62 18.92 8.26
N LYS A 127 -30.57 19.72 8.48
CA LYS A 127 -30.41 20.57 9.67
C LYS A 127 -30.71 22.05 9.40
N GLU A 128 -30.99 22.40 8.15
CA GLU A 128 -31.48 23.72 7.72
C GLU A 128 -33.01 23.75 7.71
#